data_AF-A0AAD5SP48-F1
#
_entry.id   AF-A0AAD5SP48-F1
#
_cell.length_a   1.000
_cell.length_b   1.000
_cell.length_c   1.000
_cell.angle_alpha   90.00
_cell.angle_beta   90.00
_cell.angle_gamma   90.00
#
_symmetry.space_group_name_H-M   'P 1'
#
loop_
_entity.id
_entity.type
_entity.pdbx_description
1 polymer ?
#
loop_
_entity_poly.entity_id
_entity_poly.type
_entity_poly.pdbx_seq_one_letter_code
_entity_poly.pdbx_strand_id
1 'polypeptide(L)'
;AQAECTHGNLFRNYILQTVKISGNILDICGVLDRQKVYDILIELKKRNKSHHIYINQMAGNFKAVPVHETLILDEARSNLKTLWGQELTFRQSLKSIESLKDAGQLVDDMCDIFHSISIDGKAGERMLKVIEISTTLKEMCKTTEDRQKYLVATEIARVNNQHHVDRVLKDLDIRV
;
A
#
# COMPACT_ATOMS: atom_id res chain seq x y z
N ALA A 1 11.84 -23.12 28.25
CA ALA A 1 10.96 -22.03 27.83
C ALA A 1 11.69 -21.24 26.75
N GLN A 2 11.31 -21.41 25.49
CA GLN A 2 11.79 -20.56 24.41
C GLN A 2 11.15 -19.18 24.61
N ALA A 3 11.96 -18.14 24.75
CA ALA A 3 11.48 -16.77 24.77
C ALA A 3 10.89 -16.48 23.38
N GLU A 4 9.56 -16.54 23.26
CA GLU A 4 8.86 -16.10 22.05
C GLU A 4 9.21 -14.64 21.78
N CYS A 5 9.63 -14.37 20.55
CA CYS A 5 10.13 -13.08 20.12
C CYS A 5 9.02 -12.02 20.17
N THR A 6 8.87 -11.37 21.32
CA THR A 6 7.94 -10.27 21.60
C THR A 6 8.16 -9.08 20.65
N HIS A 7 9.33 -9.00 20.02
CA HIS A 7 9.70 -7.93 19.11
C HIS A 7 8.99 -8.00 17.75
N GLY A 8 8.63 -9.18 17.25
CA GLY A 8 7.98 -9.33 15.94
C GLY A 8 6.58 -8.69 15.89
N ASN A 9 5.76 -8.94 16.90
CA ASN A 9 4.41 -8.38 17.00
C ASN A 9 4.43 -6.86 17.23
N LEU A 10 5.34 -6.37 18.08
CA LEU A 10 5.53 -4.94 18.28
C LEU A 10 5.92 -4.24 16.97
N PHE A 11 6.82 -4.84 16.22
CA PHE A 11 7.31 -4.29 14.96
C PHE A 11 6.20 -4.23 13.90
N ARG A 12 5.43 -5.32 13.79
CA ARG A 12 4.24 -5.39 12.93
C ARG A 12 3.24 -4.28 13.25
N ASN A 13 3.00 -4.01 14.53
CA ASN A 13 2.10 -2.94 14.97
C ASN A 13 2.61 -1.56 14.55
N TYR A 14 3.93 -1.29 14.63
CA TYR A 14 4.50 -0.02 14.16
C TYR A 14 4.35 0.20 12.66
N ILE A 15 4.48 -0.85 11.83
CA ILE A 15 4.21 -0.74 10.39
C ILE A 15 2.76 -0.34 10.17
N LEU A 16 1.81 -1.04 10.80
CA LEU A 16 0.39 -0.78 10.65
C LEU A 16 0.01 0.62 11.16
N GLN A 17 0.60 1.10 12.26
CA GLN A 17 0.46 2.48 12.72
C GLN A 17 1.00 3.48 11.71
N THR A 18 2.16 3.21 11.12
CA THR A 18 2.75 4.11 10.11
C THR A 18 1.84 4.23 8.90
N VAL A 19 1.26 3.12 8.44
CA VAL A 19 0.29 3.10 7.33
C VAL A 19 -0.97 3.89 7.71
N LYS A 20 -1.50 3.68 8.93
CA LYS A 20 -2.65 4.42 9.45
C LYS A 20 -2.40 5.93 9.51
N ILE A 21 -1.27 6.34 10.09
CA ILE A 21 -0.89 7.75 10.21
C ILE A 21 -0.69 8.36 8.82
N SER A 22 -0.01 7.66 7.91
CA SER A 22 0.20 8.14 6.54
C SER A 22 -1.13 8.32 5.81
N GLY A 23 -2.05 7.35 5.94
CA GLY A 23 -3.40 7.46 5.41
C GLY A 23 -4.16 8.66 5.98
N ASN A 24 -4.14 8.84 7.30
CA ASN A 24 -4.77 9.98 7.96
C ASN A 24 -4.20 11.32 7.47
N ILE A 25 -2.86 11.45 7.33
CA ILE A 25 -2.23 12.68 6.83
C ILE A 25 -2.65 12.96 5.38
N LEU A 26 -2.73 11.92 4.55
CA LEU A 26 -3.21 12.06 3.17
C LEU A 26 -4.69 12.48 3.13
N ASP A 27 -5.51 11.96 4.04
CA ASP A 27 -6.94 12.25 4.06
C ASP A 27 -7.27 13.66 4.55
N ILE A 28 -6.47 14.23 5.47
CA ILE A 28 -6.61 15.64 5.90
C ILE A 28 -6.09 16.64 4.86
N CYS A 29 -5.24 16.22 3.95
CA CYS A 29 -4.65 17.10 2.94
C CYS A 29 -5.54 17.19 1.70
N GLY A 30 -5.67 18.42 1.18
CA GLY A 30 -6.21 18.66 -0.16
C GLY A 30 -5.38 17.91 -1.20
N VAL A 31 -5.97 17.59 -2.35
CA VAL A 31 -5.31 16.79 -3.41
C VAL A 31 -3.94 17.36 -3.79
N LEU A 32 -3.85 18.69 -3.91
CA LEU A 32 -2.60 19.39 -4.22
C LEU A 32 -1.55 19.28 -3.11
N ASP A 33 -1.97 19.20 -1.85
CA ASP A 33 -1.08 19.07 -0.69
C ASP A 33 -0.67 17.63 -0.41
N ARG A 34 -1.44 16.64 -0.87
CA ARG A 34 -1.08 15.21 -0.75
C ARG A 34 0.24 14.91 -1.42
N GLN A 35 0.56 15.60 -2.53
CA GLN A 35 1.87 15.46 -3.16
C GLN A 35 3.00 15.84 -2.22
N LYS A 36 2.89 16.99 -1.56
CA LYS A 36 3.89 17.44 -0.57
C LYS A 36 3.97 16.50 0.63
N VAL A 37 2.82 15.98 1.08
CA VAL A 37 2.80 14.94 2.13
C VAL A 37 3.57 13.70 1.67
N TYR A 38 3.32 13.22 0.47
CA TYR A 38 4.06 12.09 -0.09
C TYR A 38 5.56 12.39 -0.17
N ASP A 39 5.95 13.58 -0.60
CA ASP A 39 7.36 14.01 -0.65
C ASP A 39 7.98 13.99 0.76
N ILE A 40 7.27 14.50 1.77
CA ILE A 40 7.71 14.46 3.18
C ILE A 40 7.84 13.02 3.67
N LEU A 41 6.85 12.15 3.38
CA LEU A 41 6.88 10.74 3.77
C LEU A 41 8.03 9.99 3.07
N ILE A 42 8.33 10.32 1.81
CA ILE A 42 9.47 9.79 1.07
C ILE A 42 10.78 10.24 1.73
N GLU A 43 10.93 11.53 2.05
CA GLU A 43 12.13 12.05 2.72
C GLU A 43 12.32 11.45 4.11
N LEU A 44 11.24 11.27 4.88
CA LEU A 44 11.27 10.54 6.14
C LEU A 44 11.76 9.10 5.93
N LYS A 45 11.24 8.39 4.92
CA LYS A 45 11.67 7.04 4.58
C LYS A 45 13.15 6.98 4.19
N LYS A 46 13.64 7.97 3.41
CA LYS A 46 15.05 8.08 3.02
C LYS A 46 15.97 8.33 4.21
N ARG A 47 15.61 9.27 5.09
CA ARG A 47 16.37 9.56 6.32
C ARG A 47 16.41 8.34 7.24
N ASN A 48 15.33 7.59 7.28
CA ASN A 48 15.21 6.36 8.06
C ASN A 48 15.65 5.11 7.29
N LYS A 49 16.42 5.23 6.20
CA LYS A 49 16.82 4.09 5.37
C LYS A 49 17.62 3.05 6.16
N SER A 50 18.48 3.45 7.08
CA SER A 50 19.22 2.54 7.98
C SER A 50 18.27 1.74 8.86
N HIS A 51 17.26 2.41 9.44
CA HIS A 51 16.20 1.75 10.20
C HIS A 51 15.39 0.81 9.32
N HIS A 52 14.99 1.23 8.11
CA HIS A 52 14.29 0.36 7.15
C HIS A 52 15.12 -0.86 6.73
N ILE A 53 16.44 -0.71 6.53
CA ILE A 53 17.33 -1.83 6.23
C ILE A 53 17.42 -2.77 7.43
N TYR A 54 17.65 -2.25 8.62
CA TYR A 54 17.69 -3.04 9.85
C TYR A 54 16.36 -3.77 10.10
N ILE A 55 15.25 -3.06 9.87
CA ILE A 55 13.89 -3.58 9.89
C ILE A 55 13.72 -4.70 8.87
N ASN A 56 14.15 -4.52 7.63
CA ASN A 56 14.02 -5.50 6.57
C ASN A 56 14.96 -6.70 6.79
N GLN A 57 16.08 -6.52 7.49
CA GLN A 57 16.99 -7.58 7.91
C GLN A 57 16.41 -8.38 9.08
N MET A 58 15.82 -7.71 10.07
CA MET A 58 15.06 -8.33 11.17
C MET A 58 13.80 -9.03 10.66
N ALA A 59 13.14 -8.40 9.70
CA ALA A 59 12.02 -8.98 8.98
C ALA A 59 12.47 -9.97 7.90
N GLY A 60 13.79 -10.14 7.65
CA GLY A 60 14.43 -10.89 6.55
C GLY A 60 14.15 -12.38 6.47
N ASN A 61 13.17 -12.87 7.24
CA ASN A 61 12.29 -13.96 6.81
C ASN A 61 11.27 -13.53 5.72
N PHE A 62 11.22 -12.26 5.32
CA PHE A 62 10.38 -11.64 4.31
C PHE A 62 11.25 -10.61 3.55
N LYS A 63 11.45 -10.82 2.25
CA LYS A 63 12.39 -10.06 1.42
C LYS A 63 11.86 -8.65 1.10
N ALA A 64 12.74 -7.64 1.11
CA ALA A 64 12.41 -6.26 0.70
C ALA A 64 13.45 -5.69 -0.28
N VAL A 65 13.00 -4.81 -1.18
CA VAL A 65 13.74 -4.25 -2.34
C VAL A 65 13.67 -2.70 -2.32
N PRO A 66 14.55 -1.98 -3.05
CA PRO A 66 14.82 -0.54 -2.84
C PRO A 66 13.89 0.42 -3.61
N VAL A 67 13.70 1.61 -3.03
CA VAL A 67 12.78 2.67 -3.49
C VAL A 67 13.49 3.73 -4.36
N HIS A 68 12.97 4.04 -5.56
CA HIS A 68 13.31 5.26 -6.32
C HIS A 68 12.12 5.91 -7.08
N GLU A 69 11.86 7.17 -6.72
CA GLU A 69 11.46 8.37 -7.52
C GLU A 69 10.19 8.45 -8.41
N THR A 70 9.84 9.71 -8.75
CA THR A 70 8.54 10.42 -8.69
C THR A 70 8.06 11.01 -10.04
N LEU A 71 6.73 11.21 -10.24
CA LEU A 71 5.98 12.45 -10.62
C LEU A 71 4.57 12.16 -11.19
N ILE A 72 3.96 12.99 -12.05
CA ILE A 72 2.60 13.59 -12.05
C ILE A 72 1.36 12.70 -12.38
N LEU A 73 0.17 13.05 -11.84
CA LEU A 73 -1.14 12.91 -12.54
C LEU A 73 -2.27 13.73 -11.89
N ASP A 74 -2.63 14.85 -12.53
CA ASP A 74 -3.90 15.57 -12.42
C ASP A 74 -4.78 15.11 -13.61
N GLU A 75 -6.02 14.65 -13.35
CA GLU A 75 -7.24 14.79 -14.21
C GLU A 75 -8.35 13.73 -14.00
N ALA A 76 -8.20 12.71 -13.15
CA ALA A 76 -9.15 11.58 -13.13
C ALA A 76 -10.15 11.56 -11.95
N ARG A 77 -10.86 12.67 -11.63
CA ARG A 77 -11.71 12.74 -10.42
C ARG A 77 -13.20 13.03 -10.58
N SER A 78 -13.78 12.98 -11.78
CA SER A 78 -15.23 13.21 -11.93
C SER A 78 -15.92 12.01 -12.57
N ASN A 79 -16.64 11.24 -11.73
CA ASN A 79 -17.83 10.41 -11.98
C ASN A 79 -17.78 8.98 -11.38
N LEU A 80 -18.02 8.91 -10.07
CA LEU A 80 -18.15 7.69 -9.25
C LEU A 80 -19.62 7.31 -9.07
N LYS A 81 -20.19 6.54 -10.02
CA LYS A 81 -21.51 5.89 -9.86
C LYS A 81 -21.57 4.41 -10.27
N THR A 82 -20.44 3.80 -10.62
CA THR A 82 -20.37 2.43 -11.20
C THR A 82 -19.57 1.49 -10.31
N LEU A 83 -20.13 1.15 -9.15
CA LEU A 83 -19.47 0.34 -8.10
C LEU A 83 -19.02 -1.07 -8.55
N TRP A 84 -19.44 -1.59 -9.71
CA TRP A 84 -18.93 -2.86 -10.27
C TRP A 84 -18.10 -2.70 -11.55
N GLY A 85 -18.17 -1.54 -12.21
CA GLY A 85 -17.20 -1.19 -13.27
C GLY A 85 -15.82 -0.90 -12.70
N GLN A 86 -15.75 -0.49 -11.43
CA GLN A 86 -14.54 0.01 -10.79
C GLN A 86 -13.53 -1.06 -10.37
N GLU A 87 -13.97 -2.27 -10.03
CA GLU A 87 -13.05 -3.37 -9.72
C GLU A 87 -12.32 -3.85 -10.98
N LEU A 88 -13.10 -4.03 -12.06
CA LEU A 88 -12.55 -4.17 -13.40
C LEU A 88 -11.62 -2.99 -13.69
N THR A 89 -11.95 -1.75 -13.34
CA THR A 89 -11.01 -0.64 -13.57
C THR A 89 -9.71 -0.75 -12.78
N PHE A 90 -9.69 -1.17 -11.51
CA PHE A 90 -8.43 -1.28 -10.78
C PHE A 90 -7.57 -2.44 -11.33
N ARG A 91 -8.17 -3.63 -11.45
CA ARG A 91 -7.50 -4.83 -11.97
C ARG A 91 -7.03 -4.62 -13.41
N GLN A 92 -7.88 -4.05 -14.27
CA GLN A 92 -7.53 -3.72 -15.65
C GLN A 92 -6.50 -2.58 -15.72
N SER A 93 -6.59 -1.56 -14.85
CA SER A 93 -5.60 -0.48 -14.81
C SER A 93 -4.22 -1.06 -14.52
N LEU A 94 -4.10 -1.93 -13.52
CA LEU A 94 -2.83 -2.61 -13.22
C LEU A 94 -2.37 -3.52 -14.36
N LYS A 95 -3.28 -4.34 -14.93
CA LYS A 95 -2.95 -5.24 -16.06
C LYS A 95 -2.62 -4.49 -17.36
N SER A 96 -3.03 -3.23 -17.50
CA SER A 96 -2.71 -2.37 -18.65
C SER A 96 -1.32 -1.73 -18.56
N ILE A 97 -0.65 -1.81 -17.43
CA ILE A 97 0.72 -1.31 -17.26
C ILE A 97 1.66 -2.29 -17.94
N GLU A 98 2.40 -1.81 -18.94
CA GLU A 98 3.26 -2.63 -19.80
C GLU A 98 4.28 -3.45 -19.00
N SER A 99 4.94 -2.82 -18.02
CA SER A 99 5.92 -3.50 -17.17
C SER A 99 5.34 -4.52 -16.20
N LEU A 100 4.01 -4.58 -16.04
CA LEU A 100 3.31 -5.52 -15.16
C LEU A 100 2.62 -6.66 -15.92
N LYS A 101 2.81 -6.79 -17.24
CA LYS A 101 2.18 -7.86 -18.04
C LYS A 101 2.43 -9.27 -17.50
N ASP A 102 3.65 -9.51 -17.01
CA ASP A 102 4.05 -10.81 -16.45
C ASP A 102 3.63 -10.98 -14.98
N ALA A 103 3.09 -9.93 -14.35
CA ALA A 103 2.69 -9.90 -12.94
C ALA A 103 1.20 -10.20 -12.73
N GLY A 104 0.51 -10.75 -13.74
CA GLY A 104 -0.95 -10.94 -13.73
C GLY A 104 -1.48 -11.64 -12.47
N GLN A 105 -0.80 -12.71 -12.02
CA GLN A 105 -1.17 -13.43 -10.80
C GLN A 105 -1.00 -12.57 -9.54
N LEU A 106 0.08 -11.79 -9.42
CA LEU A 106 0.28 -10.90 -8.27
C LEU A 106 -0.78 -9.81 -8.21
N VAL A 107 -1.19 -9.27 -9.36
CA VAL A 107 -2.30 -8.32 -9.44
C VAL A 107 -3.60 -8.97 -8.97
N ASP A 108 -3.88 -10.19 -9.43
CA ASP A 108 -5.08 -10.93 -9.04
C ASP A 108 -5.09 -11.24 -7.53
N ASP A 109 -3.97 -11.71 -6.98
CA ASP A 109 -3.79 -11.96 -5.54
C ASP A 109 -4.00 -10.68 -4.72
N MET A 110 -3.44 -9.53 -5.16
CA MET A 110 -3.63 -8.25 -4.49
C MET A 110 -5.11 -7.87 -4.43
N CYS A 111 -5.82 -7.98 -5.57
CA CYS A 111 -7.25 -7.71 -5.63
C CYS A 111 -8.02 -8.65 -4.70
N ASP A 112 -7.78 -9.95 -4.74
CA ASP A 112 -8.52 -10.94 -3.97
C ASP A 112 -8.31 -10.78 -2.45
N ILE A 113 -7.08 -10.47 -2.03
CA ILE A 113 -6.76 -10.18 -0.62
C ILE A 113 -7.46 -8.90 -0.16
N PHE A 114 -7.49 -7.87 -1.02
CA PHE A 114 -8.11 -6.59 -0.69
C PHE A 114 -9.62 -6.73 -0.47
N HIS A 115 -10.32 -7.55 -1.25
CA HIS A 115 -11.75 -7.84 -1.05
C HIS A 115 -12.02 -8.70 0.19
N SER A 116 -11.12 -9.62 0.50
CA SER A 116 -11.28 -10.52 1.64
C SER A 116 -10.76 -9.95 2.96
N ILE A 117 -10.21 -8.73 2.97
CA ILE A 117 -9.44 -8.20 4.10
C ILE A 117 -10.20 -8.21 5.44
N SER A 118 -11.53 -8.06 5.45
CA SER A 118 -12.34 -7.98 6.67
C SER A 118 -13.11 -9.27 7.04
N ILE A 119 -12.90 -10.40 6.36
CA ILE A 119 -13.84 -11.54 6.44
C ILE A 119 -13.63 -12.45 7.68
N ASP A 120 -12.44 -12.51 8.28
CA ASP A 120 -12.12 -13.57 9.28
C ASP A 120 -11.22 -13.12 10.45
N GLY A 121 -11.18 -11.81 10.76
CA GLY A 121 -10.33 -11.28 11.84
C GLY A 121 -8.82 -11.31 11.53
N LYS A 122 -8.40 -11.78 10.35
CA LYS A 122 -6.99 -11.74 9.89
C LYS A 122 -6.66 -10.48 9.11
N ALA A 123 -7.40 -9.41 9.34
CA ALA A 123 -7.30 -8.16 8.59
C ALA A 123 -5.88 -7.58 8.58
N GLY A 124 -5.17 -7.69 9.71
CA GLY A 124 -3.78 -7.26 9.79
C GLY A 124 -2.82 -8.10 8.95
N GLU A 125 -3.02 -9.42 8.85
CA GLU A 125 -2.13 -10.30 8.06
C GLU A 125 -2.32 -10.03 6.58
N ARG A 126 -3.59 -9.94 6.18
CA ARG A 126 -3.97 -9.59 4.81
C ARG A 126 -3.48 -8.20 4.43
N MET A 127 -3.59 -7.20 5.31
CA MET A 127 -3.06 -5.86 5.04
C MET A 127 -1.54 -5.88 4.81
N LEU A 128 -0.78 -6.63 5.61
CA LEU A 128 0.67 -6.79 5.38
C LEU A 128 0.97 -7.47 4.05
N LYS A 129 0.17 -8.48 3.68
CA LYS A 129 0.29 -9.14 2.38
C LYS A 129 -0.01 -8.19 1.21
N VAL A 130 -1.02 -7.32 1.36
CA VAL A 130 -1.30 -6.25 0.38
C VAL A 130 -0.12 -5.30 0.26
N ILE A 131 0.50 -4.89 1.38
CA ILE A 131 1.68 -4.02 1.37
C ILE A 131 2.87 -4.70 0.67
N GLU A 132 3.10 -5.99 0.94
CA GLU A 132 4.17 -6.78 0.32
C GLU A 132 3.98 -6.90 -1.19
N ILE A 133 2.80 -7.34 -1.64
CA ILE A 133 2.48 -7.47 -3.07
C ILE A 133 2.52 -6.10 -3.74
N SER A 134 1.96 -5.06 -3.10
CA SER A 134 1.97 -3.70 -3.64
C SER A 134 3.39 -3.15 -3.82
N THR A 135 4.29 -3.44 -2.87
CA THR A 135 5.70 -3.07 -2.98
C THR A 135 6.36 -3.80 -4.16
N THR A 136 6.10 -5.10 -4.29
CA THR A 136 6.64 -5.94 -5.38
C THR A 136 6.17 -5.44 -6.75
N LEU A 137 4.87 -5.20 -6.92
CA LEU A 137 4.30 -4.67 -8.16
C LEU A 137 4.88 -3.29 -8.51
N LYS A 138 5.04 -2.41 -7.51
CA LYS A 138 5.66 -1.10 -7.73
C LYS A 138 7.11 -1.21 -8.22
N GLU A 139 7.87 -2.19 -7.74
CA GLU A 139 9.26 -2.42 -8.13
C GLU A 139 9.40 -3.06 -9.51
N MET A 140 8.41 -3.86 -9.93
CA MET A 140 8.33 -4.39 -11.29
C MET A 140 8.10 -3.28 -12.33
N CYS A 141 7.60 -2.11 -11.93
CA CYS A 141 7.45 -0.96 -12.81
C CYS A 141 8.82 -0.43 -13.27
N LYS A 142 9.11 -0.57 -14.57
CA LYS A 142 10.42 -0.25 -15.17
C LYS A 142 10.60 1.23 -15.46
N THR A 143 9.54 1.89 -15.92
CA THR A 143 9.56 3.31 -16.31
C THR A 143 8.93 4.18 -15.22
N THR A 144 9.24 5.47 -15.23
CA THR A 144 8.58 6.45 -14.37
C THR A 144 7.08 6.51 -14.67
N GLU A 145 6.69 6.46 -15.94
CA GLU A 145 5.28 6.47 -16.37
C GLU A 145 4.50 5.26 -15.83
N ASP A 146 5.10 4.07 -15.84
CA ASP A 146 4.43 2.87 -15.31
C ASP A 146 4.23 2.94 -13.79
N ARG A 147 5.24 3.46 -13.07
CA ARG A 147 5.11 3.72 -11.62
C ARG A 147 4.01 4.72 -11.33
N GLN A 148 3.84 5.72 -12.20
CA GLN A 148 2.78 6.72 -12.08
C GLN A 148 1.41 6.07 -12.24
N LYS A 149 1.20 5.31 -13.32
CA LYS A 149 -0.03 4.55 -13.57
C LYS A 149 -0.36 3.64 -12.40
N TYR A 150 0.64 2.95 -11.86
CA TYR A 150 0.50 2.08 -10.68
C TYR A 150 0.00 2.85 -9.45
N LEU A 151 0.67 3.97 -9.11
CA LEU A 151 0.31 4.79 -7.96
C LEU A 151 -1.10 5.37 -8.08
N VAL A 152 -1.47 5.85 -9.26
CA VAL A 152 -2.79 6.39 -9.53
C VAL A 152 -3.86 5.30 -9.40
N ALA A 153 -3.65 4.14 -10.02
CA ALA A 153 -4.57 3.01 -9.89
C ALA A 153 -4.77 2.63 -8.41
N THR A 154 -3.69 2.58 -7.64
CA THR A 154 -3.72 2.22 -6.21
C THR A 154 -4.44 3.27 -5.37
N GLU A 155 -4.23 4.56 -5.61
CA GLU A 155 -4.93 5.63 -4.87
C GLU A 155 -6.42 5.67 -5.21
N ILE A 156 -6.79 5.48 -6.49
CA ILE A 156 -8.19 5.35 -6.90
C ILE A 156 -8.84 4.18 -6.17
N ALA A 157 -8.18 3.02 -6.14
CA ALA A 157 -8.68 1.86 -5.42
C ALA A 157 -8.81 2.11 -3.92
N ARG A 158 -7.82 2.76 -3.29
CA ARG A 158 -7.86 3.12 -1.87
C ARG A 158 -9.05 4.04 -1.55
N VAL A 159 -9.21 5.13 -2.30
CA VAL A 159 -10.28 6.10 -2.10
C VAL A 159 -11.65 5.47 -2.29
N ASN A 160 -11.82 4.64 -3.32
CA ASN A 160 -13.08 3.95 -3.58
C ASN A 160 -13.44 2.94 -2.47
N ASN A 161 -12.43 2.39 -1.81
CA ASN A 161 -12.57 1.41 -0.74
C ASN A 161 -12.22 1.97 0.65
N GLN A 162 -12.28 3.30 0.81
CA GLN A 162 -11.88 3.98 2.04
C GLN A 162 -12.56 3.36 3.27
N HIS A 163 -13.87 3.09 3.19
CA HIS A 163 -14.64 2.49 4.27
C HIS A 163 -14.14 1.10 4.71
N HIS A 164 -13.65 0.29 3.77
CA HIS A 164 -13.04 -1.02 4.08
C HIS A 164 -11.68 -0.83 4.75
N VAL A 165 -10.86 0.07 4.22
CA VAL A 165 -9.55 0.40 4.80
C VAL A 165 -9.72 0.93 6.23
N ASP A 166 -10.64 1.87 6.45
CA ASP A 166 -10.95 2.44 7.76
C ASP A 166 -11.43 1.37 8.75
N ARG A 167 -12.26 0.43 8.30
CA ARG A 167 -12.71 -0.69 9.12
C ARG A 167 -11.54 -1.57 9.55
N VAL A 168 -10.69 -1.97 8.60
CA VAL A 168 -9.48 -2.75 8.90
C VAL A 168 -8.58 -2.02 9.90
N LEU A 169 -8.38 -0.71 9.71
CA LEU A 169 -7.55 0.11 10.60
C LEU A 169 -8.17 0.35 11.99
N LYS A 170 -9.49 0.19 12.14
CA LYS A 170 -10.19 0.18 13.44
C LYS A 170 -10.06 -1.18 14.12
N ASP A 171 -10.29 -2.26 13.38
CA ASP A 171 -10.23 -3.65 13.89
C ASP A 171 -8.82 -4.04 14.32
N LEU A 172 -7.81 -3.38 13.75
CA LEU A 172 -6.42 -3.54 14.14
C LEU A 172 -6.10 -3.10 15.57
N ASP A 173 -7.07 -2.57 16.35
CA ASP A 173 -7.02 -2.12 17.75
C ASP A 173 -5.58 -1.99 18.27
N ILE A 174 -4.83 -1.07 17.65
CA ILE A 174 -3.44 -0.86 18.00
C ILE A 174 -3.48 -0.05 19.28
N ARG A 175 -3.63 -0.75 20.41
CA ARG A 175 -3.54 -0.18 21.75
C ARG A 175 -2.15 0.43 21.89
N VAL A 176 -2.12 1.76 21.93
CA VAL A 176 -0.93 2.56 22.25
C VAL A 176 -0.62 2.40 23.72
#